data_AF-A0AAV6J4D2-F1
#
_entry.id   AF-A0AAV6J4D2-F1
#
_cell.length_a   1.000
_cell.length_b   1.000
_cell.length_c   1.000
_cell.angle_alpha   90.00
_cell.angle_beta   90.00
_cell.angle_gamma   90.00
#
_symmetry.space_group_name_H-M   'P 1'
#
loop_
_entity.id
_entity.type
_entity.pdbx_description
1 polymer ?
#
loop_
_entity_poly.entity_id
_entity_poly.type
_entity_poly.pdbx_seq_one_letter_code
_entity_poly.pdbx_strand_id
1 'polypeptide(L)'
;MVQQLSNLEVLYVSNCRGLEGLVPDDEKIEYEALPKLRYLGLFDLPEFVSFFKGVPMYWQSLLDVRIGGCPKLRKLPIDTNSSPNLEKI
;
A
#
# COMPACT_ATOMS: atom_id res chain seq x y z
N MET A 1 16.10 13.60 1.00
CA MET A 1 15.91 12.69 -0.14
C MET A 1 15.13 11.48 0.35
N VAL A 2 13.89 11.30 -0.10
CA VAL A 2 13.11 10.09 0.20
C VAL A 2 13.70 8.95 -0.62
N GLN A 3 14.21 7.90 0.02
CA GLN A 3 14.67 6.72 -0.69
C GLN A 3 13.45 5.98 -1.26
N GLN A 4 13.42 5.83 -2.58
CA GLN A 4 12.42 4.99 -3.23
C GLN A 4 12.74 3.53 -2.94
N LEU A 5 11.79 2.82 -2.32
CA LEU A 5 11.93 1.41 -1.96
C LEU A 5 11.60 0.50 -3.15
N SER A 6 12.27 0.72 -4.29
CA SER A 6 11.93 0.09 -5.59
C SER A 6 12.14 -1.43 -5.63
N ASN A 7 12.88 -1.98 -4.67
CA ASN A 7 13.11 -3.42 -4.53
C ASN A 7 12.36 -4.05 -3.35
N LEU A 8 11.46 -3.31 -2.70
CA LEU A 8 10.69 -3.86 -1.59
C LEU A 8 9.66 -4.87 -2.12
N GLU A 9 9.82 -6.13 -1.73
CA GLU A 9 8.90 -7.21 -2.09
C GLU A 9 7.86 -7.51 -1.01
N VAL A 10 8.17 -7.20 0.25
CA VAL A 10 7.30 -7.48 1.40
C VAL A 10 7.15 -6.21 2.23
N LEU A 11 5.91 -5.79 2.46
CA LEU A 11 5.58 -4.71 3.38
C LEU A 11 4.64 -5.26 4.46
N TYR A 12 5.09 -5.20 5.71
CA TYR A 12 4.28 -5.58 6.86
C TYR A 12 4.27 -4.43 7.87
N VAL A 13 3.08 -3.90 8.15
CA VAL A 13 2.90 -2.80 9.10
C VAL A 13 1.91 -3.25 10.15
N SER A 14 2.31 -3.20 11.42
CA SER A 14 1.49 -3.67 12.51
C SER A 14 1.60 -2.79 13.75
N ASN A 15 0.49 -2.62 14.47
CA ASN A 15 0.42 -1.91 15.75
C ASN A 15 0.85 -0.42 15.69
N CYS A 16 0.77 0.21 14.51
CA CYS A 16 1.05 1.64 14.34
C CYS A 16 -0.22 2.46 14.53
N ARG A 17 -0.56 2.78 15.79
CA ARG A 17 -1.82 3.44 16.12
C ARG A 17 -1.97 4.87 15.58
N GLY A 18 -0.89 5.59 15.33
CA GLY A 18 -0.92 6.95 14.77
C GLY A 18 -0.72 7.03 13.26
N LEU A 19 -0.68 5.89 12.56
CA LEU A 19 -0.45 5.89 11.11
C LEU A 19 -1.77 6.15 10.38
N GLU A 20 -1.95 7.35 9.84
CA GLU A 20 -3.18 7.76 9.15
C GLU A 20 -3.15 7.48 7.63
N GLY A 21 -1.95 7.47 7.05
CA GLY A 21 -1.71 7.23 5.63
C GLY A 21 -0.31 7.68 5.23
N LEU A 22 0.20 7.19 4.11
CA LEU A 22 1.49 7.64 3.57
C LEU A 22 1.20 8.78 2.59
N VAL A 23 1.28 10.04 2.98
CA VAL A 23 0.98 11.18 2.08
C VAL A 23 2.24 11.54 1.27
N PRO A 24 2.21 11.53 -0.07
CA PRO A 24 3.11 12.38 -0.83
C PRO A 24 2.39 13.71 -1.05
N ASP A 25 2.93 14.79 -0.48
CA ASP A 25 2.42 16.15 -0.69
C ASP A 25 2.78 16.71 -2.08
N ASP A 26 3.58 15.98 -2.88
CA ASP A 26 3.99 16.44 -4.19
C ASP A 26 3.05 15.92 -5.29
N GLU A 27 2.32 16.86 -5.91
CA GLU A 27 1.37 16.67 -7.03
C GLU A 27 2.00 16.08 -8.32
N LYS A 28 3.27 15.62 -8.29
CA LYS A 28 4.01 15.10 -9.45
C LYS A 28 4.88 13.89 -9.16
N ILE A 29 4.40 12.94 -8.35
CA ILE A 29 5.07 11.64 -8.25
C ILE A 29 4.62 10.77 -9.42
N GLU A 30 5.37 10.83 -10.53
CA GLU A 30 5.30 9.90 -11.67
C GLU A 30 5.86 8.51 -11.37
N TYR A 31 6.22 8.24 -10.10
CA TYR A 31 6.87 7.00 -9.70
C TYR A 31 5.85 5.98 -9.20
N GLU A 32 5.91 4.77 -9.77
CA GLU A 32 5.21 3.61 -9.21
C GLU A 32 5.71 3.36 -7.77
N ALA A 33 4.81 3.51 -6.80
CA ALA A 33 5.12 3.24 -5.41
C ALA A 33 5.19 1.73 -5.18
N LEU A 34 6.40 1.23 -4.84
CA LEU A 34 6.67 -0.18 -4.52
C LEU A 34 6.37 -1.14 -5.70
N PRO A 35 7.02 -0.96 -6.87
CA PRO A 35 6.67 -1.69 -8.10
C PRO A 35 6.89 -3.21 -8.01
N LYS A 36 7.77 -3.66 -7.10
CA LYS A 36 8.08 -5.07 -6.86
C LYS A 36 7.34 -5.66 -5.65
N LEU A 37 6.38 -4.95 -5.07
CA LEU A 37 5.66 -5.46 -3.90
C LEU A 37 4.88 -6.72 -4.26
N ARG A 38 5.14 -7.80 -3.55
CA ARG A 38 4.50 -9.12 -3.70
C ARG A 38 3.54 -9.43 -2.56
N TYR A 39 3.87 -8.97 -1.35
CA TYR A 39 3.13 -9.28 -0.14
C TYR A 39 2.86 -8.03 0.70
N LEU A 40 1.59 -7.81 1.04
CA LEU A 40 1.17 -6.69 1.87
C LEU A 40 0.43 -7.19 3.12
N GLY A 41 0.91 -6.81 4.31
CA GLY A 41 0.25 -7.07 5.58
C GLY A 41 -0.02 -5.79 6.36
N LEU A 42 -1.27 -5.56 6.75
CA LEU A 42 -1.71 -4.42 7.57
C LEU A 42 -2.50 -4.90 8.78
N PHE A 43 -1.96 -4.68 9.98
CA PHE A 43 -2.55 -5.21 11.21
C PHE A 43 -2.63 -4.19 12.35
N ASP A 44 -3.79 -4.07 12.97
CA ASP A 44 -3.99 -3.22 14.15
C ASP A 44 -3.59 -1.75 13.91
N LEU A 45 -4.10 -1.20 12.80
CA LEU A 45 -3.88 0.18 12.36
C LEU A 45 -5.20 0.98 12.49
N PRO A 46 -5.60 1.40 13.70
CA PRO A 46 -6.89 2.03 13.96
C PRO A 46 -7.11 3.34 13.20
N GLU A 47 -6.04 4.08 12.93
CA GLU A 47 -6.10 5.39 12.28
C GLU A 47 -5.85 5.32 10.77
N PHE A 48 -5.42 4.18 10.22
CA PHE A 48 -4.99 4.08 8.84
C PHE A 48 -6.16 4.15 7.85
N VAL A 49 -6.12 5.14 6.96
CA VAL A 49 -7.21 5.44 6.03
C VAL A 49 -6.92 4.93 4.62
N SER A 50 -5.71 5.21 4.11
CA SER A 50 -5.28 4.77 2.78
C SER A 50 -3.77 4.83 2.61
N PHE A 51 -3.27 4.12 1.60
CA PHE A 51 -1.96 4.42 1.03
C PHE A 51 -2.01 5.73 0.21
N PHE A 52 -0.84 6.25 -0.18
CA PHE A 52 -0.60 7.44 -1.02
C PHE A 52 -1.83 8.03 -1.71
N LYS A 53 -2.28 9.19 -1.22
CA LYS A 53 -3.38 9.95 -1.80
C LYS A 53 -2.96 10.46 -3.17
N GLY A 54 -3.77 10.19 -4.20
CA GLY A 54 -3.58 10.76 -5.54
C GLY A 54 -2.49 10.09 -6.40
N VAL A 55 -1.81 9.06 -5.91
CA VAL A 55 -0.82 8.30 -6.70
C VAL A 55 -1.45 6.99 -7.18
N PRO A 56 -1.57 6.77 -8.50
CA PRO A 56 -1.93 5.46 -9.02
C PRO A 56 -0.89 4.43 -8.59
N MET A 57 -1.29 3.43 -7.82
CA MET A 57 -0.41 2.33 -7.47
C MET A 57 -0.65 1.19 -8.44
N TYR A 58 0.37 0.89 -9.23
CA TYR A 58 0.41 -0.27 -10.10
C TYR A 58 1.21 -1.36 -9.38
N TRP A 59 0.54 -2.07 -8.48
CA TRP A 59 1.09 -3.21 -7.77
C TRP A 59 1.02 -4.49 -8.63
N GLN A 60 1.65 -4.42 -9.81
CA GLN A 60 1.63 -5.50 -10.80
C GLN A 60 2.19 -6.82 -10.25
N SER A 61 3.10 -6.75 -9.28
CA SER A 61 3.77 -7.91 -8.67
C SER A 61 3.02 -8.49 -7.47
N LEU A 62 1.90 -7.90 -7.04
CA LEU A 62 1.23 -8.24 -5.78
C LEU A 62 0.48 -9.56 -5.90
N LEU A 63 0.71 -10.45 -4.93
CA LEU A 63 0.20 -11.82 -4.91
C LEU A 63 -0.73 -12.09 -3.72
N ASP A 64 -0.45 -11.50 -2.55
CA ASP A 64 -1.21 -11.75 -1.31
C ASP A 64 -1.30 -10.46 -0.49
N VAL A 65 -2.51 -10.17 -0.04
CA VAL A 65 -2.84 -9.04 0.83
C VAL A 65 -3.51 -9.59 2.08
N ARG A 66 -3.10 -9.12 3.25
CA ARG A 66 -3.73 -9.48 4.53
C ARG A 66 -4.00 -8.25 5.35
N ILE A 67 -5.22 -8.15 5.86
CA ILE A 67 -5.69 -6.98 6.61
C ILE A 67 -6.44 -7.46 7.85
N GLY A 68 -6.11 -6.91 9.02
CA GLY A 68 -6.84 -7.17 10.26
C GLY A 68 -6.77 -5.97 11.20
N GLY A 69 -7.86 -5.64 11.89
CA GLY A 69 -7.82 -4.55 12.88
C GLY A 69 -7.57 -3.15 12.30
N CYS A 70 -8.03 -2.87 11.08
CA CYS A 70 -7.87 -1.58 10.38
C CYS A 70 -9.23 -0.90 10.10
N PRO A 71 -9.97 -0.43 11.13
CA PRO A 71 -11.35 0.04 11.01
C PRO A 71 -11.56 1.28 10.14
N LYS A 72 -10.55 2.14 9.98
CA LYS A 72 -10.65 3.37 9.16
C LYS A 72 -10.20 3.17 7.71
N LEU A 73 -9.71 1.99 7.36
CA LEU A 73 -9.25 1.69 6.01
C LEU A 73 -10.43 1.76 5.04
N ARG A 74 -10.39 2.70 4.09
CA ARG A 74 -11.52 2.92 3.17
C ARG A 74 -11.41 2.08 1.91
N LYS A 75 -10.27 2.13 1.23
CA LYS A 75 -10.05 1.45 -0.05
C LYS A 75 -8.55 1.22 -0.27
N LEU A 76 -8.22 0.05 -0.80
CA LEU A 76 -6.90 -0.22 -1.38
C LEU A 76 -6.95 -0.03 -2.90
N PRO A 77 -5.84 0.39 -3.53
CA PRO A 77 -5.72 0.48 -4.99
C PRO A 77 -5.54 -0.90 -5.62
N ILE A 78 -6.47 -1.81 -5.30
CA ILE A 78 -6.48 -3.19 -5.78
C ILE A 78 -7.68 -3.33 -6.69
N ASP A 79 -7.39 -3.51 -7.98
CA ASP A 79 -8.33 -3.90 -9.00
C ASP A 79 -7.58 -4.70 -10.08
N THR A 80 -8.30 -5.17 -11.10
CA THR A 80 -7.73 -6.00 -12.17
C THR A 80 -6.70 -5.28 -13.04
N ASN A 81 -6.65 -3.95 -13.01
CA ASN A 81 -5.69 -3.15 -13.76
C ASN A 81 -4.44 -2.84 -12.91
N SER A 82 -4.64 -2.57 -11.63
CA SER A 82 -3.56 -2.24 -10.68
C SER A 82 -2.87 -3.47 -10.09
N SER A 83 -3.54 -4.62 -9.99
CA SER A 83 -3.02 -5.82 -9.33
C SER A 83 -3.51 -7.11 -10.04
N PRO A 84 -3.15 -7.33 -11.32
CA PRO A 84 -3.65 -8.46 -12.10
C PRO A 84 -3.24 -9.83 -11.58
N ASN A 85 -2.16 -9.92 -10.80
CA ASN A 85 -1.60 -11.17 -10.28
C ASN A 85 -2.04 -11.49 -8.84
N LEU A 86 -3.01 -10.75 -8.28
CA LEU A 86 -3.44 -10.96 -6.90
C LEU A 86 -4.19 -12.29 -6.76
N GLU A 87 -3.67 -13.19 -5.94
CA GLU A 87 -4.24 -14.52 -5.73
C GLU A 87 -5.11 -14.58 -4.47
N LYS A 88 -4.79 -13.79 -3.44
CA LYS A 88 -5.42 -13.88 -2.10
C LYS A 88 -5.62 -12.52 -1.43
N ILE A 89 -6.75 -12.39 -0.73
CA ILE A 89 -7.15 -11.25 0.13
C ILE A 89 -7.65 -11.81 1.47
#